data_AF-A0A2E7QSU7-F1
#
_entry.id   AF-A0A2E7QSU7-F1
#
_cell.length_a   1.000
_cell.length_b   1.000
_cell.length_c   1.000
_cell.angle_alpha   90.00
_cell.angle_beta   90.00
_cell.angle_gamma   90.00
#
_symmetry.space_group_name_H-M   'P 1'
#
loop_
_entity.id
_entity.type
_entity.pdbx_description
1 polymer ?
#
loop_
_entity_poly.entity_id
_entity_poly.type
_entity_poly.pdbx_seq_one_letter_code
_entity_poly.pdbx_strand_id
1 'polypeptide(L)' 'MEDLDYSTEPMDNLGVGLCVTCKYIRVVSSDRGSYFVMCNLARQDKKYDKYPILPVLSCNGHTVAIQPDD' A
#
# COMPACT_ATOMS: atom_id res chain seq x y z
N MET A 1 -8.49 35.17 -11.16
CA MET A 1 -8.79 34.67 -9.81
C MET A 1 -8.56 33.18 -9.92
N GLU A 2 -7.32 32.76 -9.67
CA GLU A 2 -6.82 31.41 -9.98
C GLU A 2 -7.65 30.30 -9.32
N ASP A 3 -8.22 29.43 -10.15
CA ASP A 3 -8.67 28.09 -9.80
C ASP A 3 -7.44 27.22 -9.56
N LEU A 4 -6.88 27.30 -8.35
CA LEU A 4 -5.76 26.46 -7.93
C LEU A 4 -6.30 25.05 -7.65
N ASP A 5 -6.17 24.17 -8.64
CA ASP A 5 -6.28 22.73 -8.50
C ASP A 5 -5.19 22.20 -7.55
N TYR A 6 -5.54 22.09 -6.27
CA TYR A 6 -4.71 21.50 -5.22
C TYR A 6 -5.32 20.19 -4.73
N SER A 7 -5.82 19.33 -5.63
CA SER A 7 -6.43 18.05 -5.22
C SER A 7 -5.48 16.85 -5.33
N THR A 8 -4.22 17.03 -5.74
CA THR A 8 -3.18 16.00 -5.60
C THR A 8 -2.46 16.08 -4.26
N GLU A 9 -3.23 16.09 -3.16
CA GLU A 9 -2.64 15.78 -1.86
C GLU A 9 -2.25 14.29 -1.90
N PRO A 10 -0.98 13.93 -1.64
CA PRO A 10 -0.59 12.53 -1.52
C PRO A 10 -1.30 11.98 -0.28
N MET A 11 -2.48 11.37 -0.48
CA MET A 11 -3.26 10.73 0.57
C MET A 11 -2.33 9.92 1.46
N ASP A 12 -2.28 10.31 2.73
CA ASP A 12 -1.37 9.81 3.76
C ASP A 12 -0.99 8.33 3.57
N ASN A 13 0.19 8.11 2.99
CA ASN A 13 0.87 6.82 2.95
C ASN A 13 1.11 6.26 4.37
N LEU A 14 0.96 7.10 5.40
CA LEU A 14 1.00 6.74 6.81
C LEU A 14 -0.05 5.68 7.17
N GLY A 15 -1.23 5.70 6.54
CA GLY A 15 -2.30 4.74 6.80
C GLY A 15 -1.93 3.30 6.41
N VAL A 16 -1.00 3.11 5.48
CA VAL A 16 -0.58 1.79 4.98
C VAL A 16 0.69 1.29 5.68
N GLY A 17 1.55 2.21 6.15
CA GLY A 17 2.83 1.89 6.79
C GLY A 17 3.84 1.31 5.82
N LEU A 18 4.66 0.34 6.27
CA LEU A 18 5.72 -0.30 5.47
C LEU A 18 5.23 -0.88 4.15
N CYS A 19 3.95 -1.25 4.08
CA CYS A 19 3.36 -1.80 2.88
C CYS A 19 3.40 -0.82 1.68
N VAL A 20 3.49 0.51 1.89
CA VAL A 20 3.53 1.50 0.81
C VAL A 20 4.70 1.29 -0.16
N THR A 21 5.87 0.89 0.35
CA THR A 21 7.07 0.64 -0.48
C THR A 21 7.26 -0.83 -0.81
N CYS A 22 6.40 -1.71 -0.31
CA CYS A 22 6.60 -3.16 -0.40
C CYS A 22 6.30 -3.69 -1.81
N LYS A 23 7.23 -4.41 -2.43
CA LYS A 23 7.04 -5.03 -3.76
C LYS A 23 5.91 -6.06 -3.84
N TYR A 24 5.47 -6.57 -2.70
CA TYR A 24 4.39 -7.56 -2.61
C TYR A 24 3.01 -6.93 -2.43
N ILE A 25 2.91 -5.60 -2.24
CA ILE A 25 1.64 -4.92 -2.07
C ILE A 25 0.81 -4.96 -3.35
N ARG A 26 -0.51 -5.10 -3.19
CA ARG A 26 -1.49 -4.78 -4.20
C ARG A 26 -2.61 -3.96 -3.56
N VAL A 27 -2.90 -2.79 -4.11
CA VAL A 27 -4.07 -2.01 -3.73
C VAL A 27 -5.27 -2.51 -4.53
N VAL A 28 -6.36 -2.82 -3.86
CA VAL A 28 -7.60 -3.31 -4.44
C VAL A 28 -8.70 -2.32 -4.14
N SER A 29 -9.36 -1.80 -5.16
CA SER A 29 -10.58 -1.00 -5.01
C SER A 29 -11.81 -1.91 -4.97
N SER A 30 -12.84 -1.44 -4.26
CA SER A 30 -14.18 -2.03 -4.29
C SER A 30 -15.14 -1.15 -5.09
N ASP A 31 -16.22 -1.75 -5.58
CA ASP A 31 -17.30 -1.04 -6.29
C ASP A 31 -18.01 0.03 -5.44
N ARG A 32 -17.78 0.01 -4.11
CA ARG A 32 -18.32 0.95 -3.13
C ARG A 32 -17.36 2.10 -2.80
N GLY A 33 -16.26 2.23 -3.54
CA GLY A 33 -15.28 3.31 -3.40
C GLY A 33 -14.25 3.13 -2.29
N SER A 34 -14.23 2.00 -1.58
CA SER A 34 -13.20 1.70 -0.56
C SER A 34 -11.96 1.06 -1.19
N TYR A 35 -10.78 1.37 -0.65
CA TYR A 35 -9.49 0.77 -1.01
C TYR A 35 -8.99 -0.17 0.08
N PHE A 36 -8.38 -1.27 -0.34
CA PHE A 36 -7.83 -2.30 0.54
C PHE A 36 -6.39 -2.63 0.15
N VAL A 37 -5.57 -2.91 1.15
CA VAL A 37 -4.20 -3.39 0.97
C VAL A 37 -4.21 -4.92 1.01
N MET A 38 -3.66 -5.53 -0.04
CA MET A 38 -3.51 -6.97 -0.14
C MET A 38 -2.03 -7.35 -0.24
N CYS A 39 -1.60 -8.35 0.55
CA CYS A 39 -0.26 -8.91 0.48
C CYS A 39 -0.23 -10.12 -0.46
N ASN A 40 0.51 -10.02 -1.57
CA ASN A 40 0.66 -11.15 -2.50
C ASN A 40 1.55 -12.27 -1.95
N LEU A 41 2.40 -11.99 -0.96
CA LEU A 41 3.27 -13.00 -0.35
C LEU A 41 2.47 -14.07 0.41
N ALA A 42 1.30 -13.70 0.93
CA ALA A 42 0.33 -14.60 1.57
C ALA A 42 -0.14 -15.75 0.65
N ARG A 43 0.01 -15.60 -0.68
CA ARG A 43 -0.32 -16.66 -1.64
C ARG A 43 0.72 -17.78 -1.65
N GLN A 44 1.97 -17.46 -1.30
CA GLN A 44 3.10 -18.38 -1.31
C GLN A 44 3.37 -18.93 0.10
N ASP A 45 3.17 -18.10 1.13
CA ASP A 45 3.45 -18.45 2.52
C ASP A 45 2.30 -17.99 3.43
N LYS A 46 1.66 -18.96 4.10
CA LYS A 46 0.50 -18.76 4.96
C LYS A 46 0.79 -18.00 6.25
N LYS A 47 2.07 -17.75 6.59
CA LYS A 47 2.43 -16.94 7.75
C LYS A 47 2.13 -15.44 7.57
N TYR A 48 1.85 -15.02 6.34
CA TYR A 48 1.46 -13.65 6.02
C TYR A 48 -0.06 -13.58 5.80
N ASP A 49 -0.69 -12.56 6.39
CA ASP A 49 -2.09 -12.29 6.15
C ASP A 49 -2.32 -11.72 4.75
N LYS A 50 -3.32 -12.26 4.04
CA LYS A 50 -3.74 -11.75 2.72
C LYS A 50 -4.16 -10.28 2.80
N TYR A 51 -4.82 -9.89 3.89
CA TYR A 51 -5.24 -8.52 4.19
C TYR A 51 -4.68 -8.15 5.57
N PRO A 52 -3.48 -7.57 5.66
CA PRO A 52 -2.85 -7.24 6.93
C PRO A 52 -3.61 -6.12 7.65
N ILE A 53 -3.52 -6.10 8.98
CA ILE A 53 -4.02 -4.99 9.79
C ILE A 53 -3.13 -3.76 9.52
N LEU A 54 -3.77 -2.65 9.18
CA LEU A 54 -3.10 -1.40 8.87
C LEU A 54 -3.11 -0.44 10.08
N PRO A 55 -2.07 0.40 10.26
CA PRO A 55 -0.85 0.47 9.45
C PRO A 55 0.14 -0.65 9.79
N VAL A 56 0.86 -1.17 8.78
CA VAL A 56 1.89 -2.19 9.01
C VAL A 56 3.18 -1.51 9.46
N LEU A 57 3.50 -1.61 10.75
CA LEU A 57 4.70 -0.99 11.32
C LEU A 57 5.93 -1.92 11.31
N SER A 58 5.72 -3.23 11.23
CA SER A 58 6.77 -4.24 11.17
C SER A 58 6.32 -5.43 10.31
N CYS A 59 7.18 -5.91 9.41
CA CYS A 59 6.90 -7.08 8.58
C CYS A 59 8.19 -7.79 8.16
N ASN A 60 8.36 -9.05 8.58
CA ASN A 60 9.52 -9.87 8.22
C ASN A 60 9.61 -10.21 6.72
N GLY A 61 8.53 -10.00 5.96
CA GLY A 61 8.49 -10.19 4.51
C GLY A 61 8.59 -8.89 3.71
N HIS A 62 8.83 -7.75 4.36
CA HIS A 62 8.96 -6.48 3.67
C HIS A 62 10.16 -6.50 2.72
N THR A 63 9.94 -6.07 1.49
CA THR A 63 11.02 -5.86 0.52
C THR A 63 10.62 -4.69 -0.34
N VAL A 64 11.48 -3.68 -0.43
CA VAL A 64 11.20 -2.48 -1.21
C VAL A 64 11.14 -2.83 -2.69
N ALA A 65 10.13 -2.31 -3.41
CA ALA A 65 10.17 -2.24 -4.86
C ALA A 65 11.22 -1.19 -5.21
N ILE A 66 12.41 -1.62 -5.65
CA ILE A 66 13.40 -0.69 -6.20
C ILE A 66 12.76 -0.10 -7.44
N GLN A 67 12.31 1.14 -7.37
CA GLN A 67 12.12 1.95 -8.56
C GLN A 67 13.52 2.45 -8.91
N PRO A 68 14.10 2.05 -10.06
CA PRO A 68 15.32 2.71 -10.52
C PRO A 68 14.95 4.17 -10.76
N ASP A 69 15.52 5.06 -9.95
CA ASP A 69 15.42 6.51 -10.13
C ASP A 69 16.01 6.87 -11.51
N ASP A 70 15.30 7.67 -12.30
CA ASP A 70 15.78 8.35 -13.51
C ASP A 70 17.01 9.25 -13.22
#